data_AF-U5MR50-F1
#
_entry.id   AF-U5MR50-F1
#
_cell.length_a   1.000
_cell.length_b   1.000
_cell.length_c   1.000
_cell.angle_alpha   90.00
_cell.angle_beta   90.00
_cell.angle_gamma   90.00
#
_symmetry.space_group_name_H-M   'P 1'
#
loop_
_entity.id
_entity.type
_entity.pdbx_description
1 polymer ?
#
loop_
_entity_poly.entity_id
_entity_poly.type
_entity_poly.pdbx_seq_one_letter_code
_entity_poly.pdbx_strand_id
1 'polypeptide(L)'
;MNQLTTKKMNQLLKKKKKGFTLVELIIVIAIIAILVALAIPKFGQIIENSDQKADQATAKNIATIVAQQIADGKQLTTAEVNKDDTTVYDKLDGNKLPKAKAANGSTTFTYTVGDDGNITVSYTGSAEQVYPDYKAEVTKAKK
;
A
#
# COMPACT_ATOMS: atom_id res chain seq x y z
N MET A 1 -43.51 65.32 -5.59
CA MET A 1 -43.74 63.86 -5.75
C MET A 1 -42.67 63.39 -6.74
N ASN A 2 -41.67 62.54 -6.48
CA ASN A 2 -41.54 61.34 -5.67
C ASN A 2 -40.08 61.17 -5.22
N GLN A 3 -39.77 61.39 -3.95
CA GLN A 3 -38.56 60.83 -3.31
C GLN A 3 -38.87 59.60 -2.45
N LEU A 4 -40.13 59.13 -2.47
CA LEU A 4 -40.62 58.03 -1.64
C LEU A 4 -40.36 56.65 -2.26
N THR A 5 -40.09 56.57 -3.57
CA THR A 5 -39.99 55.28 -4.28
C THR A 5 -38.58 54.67 -4.22
N THR A 6 -37.52 55.49 -4.24
CA THR A 6 -36.13 55.02 -4.31
C THR A 6 -35.58 54.51 -2.97
N LYS A 7 -36.05 55.06 -1.84
CA LYS A 7 -35.59 54.66 -0.49
C LYS A 7 -36.11 53.27 -0.09
N LYS A 8 -37.24 52.83 -0.66
CA LYS A 8 -37.87 51.52 -0.41
C LYS A 8 -37.15 50.37 -1.13
N MET A 9 -36.46 50.64 -2.25
CA MET A 9 -35.78 49.62 -3.06
C MET A 9 -34.45 49.14 -2.44
N ASN A 10 -33.70 50.02 -1.77
CA ASN A 10 -32.47 49.66 -1.05
C ASN A 10 -32.70 48.91 0.26
N GLN A 11 -33.93 48.91 0.80
CA GLN A 11 -34.29 48.10 1.97
C GLN A 11 -34.65 46.66 1.58
N LEU A 12 -35.12 46.41 0.35
CA LEU A 12 -35.50 45.07 -0.14
C LEU A 12 -34.28 44.20 -0.51
N LEU A 13 -33.12 44.82 -0.79
CA LEU A 13 -31.87 44.13 -1.10
C LEU A 13 -31.05 43.71 0.13
N LYS A 14 -31.41 44.17 1.33
CA LYS A 14 -30.84 43.68 2.59
C LYS A 14 -31.53 42.39 3.02
N LYS A 15 -31.54 41.37 2.16
CA LYS A 15 -31.83 40.00 2.61
C LYS A 15 -30.75 39.66 3.64
N LYS A 16 -31.14 39.47 4.91
CA LYS A 16 -30.23 39.03 5.97
C LYS A 16 -29.53 37.78 5.49
N LYS A 17 -28.23 37.87 5.19
CA LYS A 17 -27.43 36.68 4.94
C LYS A 17 -27.43 35.89 6.25
N LYS A 18 -28.15 34.78 6.28
CA LYS A 18 -28.05 33.82 7.38
C LYS A 18 -26.64 33.24 7.31
N GLY A 19 -25.75 33.76 8.14
CA GLY A 19 -24.43 33.18 8.35
C GLY A 19 -24.57 31.87 9.11
N PHE A 20 -23.64 30.95 8.85
CA PHE A 20 -23.49 29.73 9.63
C PHE A 20 -23.16 30.08 11.08
N THR A 21 -23.75 29.39 12.05
CA THR A 21 -23.43 29.61 13.46
C THR A 21 -22.12 28.91 13.80
N LEU A 22 -21.34 29.48 14.72
CA LEU A 22 -20.11 28.82 15.21
C LEU A 22 -20.42 27.48 15.88
N VAL A 23 -21.59 27.37 16.53
CA VAL A 23 -22.05 26.15 17.20
C VAL A 23 -22.28 25.03 16.19
N GLU A 24 -22.91 25.31 15.05
CA GLU A 24 -23.10 24.32 13.97
C GLU A 24 -21.75 23.80 13.47
N LEU A 25 -20.72 24.65 13.37
CA LEU A 25 -19.39 24.22 12.94
C LEU A 25 -18.71 23.32 13.99
N ILE A 26 -18.84 23.69 15.27
CA ILE A 26 -18.22 22.95 16.38
C ILE A 26 -18.81 21.55 16.51
N ILE A 27 -20.12 21.38 16.31
CA ILE A 27 -20.76 20.06 16.36
C ILE A 27 -20.27 19.17 15.21
N VAL A 28 -20.09 19.74 14.01
CA VAL A 28 -19.60 18.98 12.84
C VAL A 28 -18.17 18.47 13.06
N ILE A 29 -17.25 19.32 13.54
CA ILE A 29 -15.87 18.89 13.81
C ILE A 29 -15.81 17.87 14.95
N ALA A 30 -16.71 17.97 15.95
CA ALA A 30 -16.78 17.01 17.05
C ALA A 30 -17.20 15.62 16.56
N ILE A 31 -18.19 15.53 15.66
CA ILE A 31 -18.62 14.26 15.06
C ILE A 31 -17.50 13.69 14.18
N ILE A 32 -16.84 14.50 13.34
CA ILE A 32 -15.72 14.06 12.50
C ILE A 32 -14.57 13.52 13.37
N ALA A 33 -14.25 14.16 14.49
CA ALA A 33 -13.21 13.71 15.40
C ALA A 33 -13.49 12.31 15.97
N ILE A 34 -14.74 12.02 16.36
CA ILE A 34 -15.15 10.69 16.86
C ILE A 34 -15.01 9.63 15.76
N LEU A 35 -15.45 9.94 14.53
CA LEU A 35 -15.35 9.02 13.40
C LEU A 35 -13.89 8.70 13.05
N VAL A 36 -13.03 9.73 13.00
CA VAL A 36 -11.60 9.58 12.69
C VAL A 36 -10.89 8.75 13.76
N ALA A 37 -11.20 8.96 15.04
CA ALA A 37 -10.60 8.20 16.14
C ALA A 37 -10.82 6.69 16.03
N LEU A 38 -11.99 6.25 15.55
CA LEU A 38 -12.29 4.83 15.33
C LEU A 38 -11.73 4.29 13.99
N ALA A 39 -11.66 5.16 12.98
CA ALA A 39 -11.26 4.77 11.63
C ALA A 39 -9.75 4.54 11.48
N ILE A 40 -8.91 5.47 11.98
CA ILE A 40 -7.44 5.42 11.84
C ILE A 40 -6.82 4.07 12.24
N PRO A 41 -7.10 3.49 13.42
CA PRO A 41 -6.44 2.24 13.82
C PRO A 41 -6.81 1.06 12.92
N LYS A 42 -8.04 1.03 12.38
CA LYS A 42 -8.48 -0.04 11.46
C LYS A 42 -7.82 0.06 10.09
N PHE A 43 -7.66 1.28 9.56
CA PHE A 43 -7.05 1.48 8.25
C PHE A 43 -5.58 1.03 8.22
N GLY A 44 -4.81 1.23 9.30
CA GLY A 44 -3.41 0.79 9.36
C GLY A 44 -3.24 -0.72 9.15
N GLN A 45 -4.04 -1.54 9.84
CA GLN A 45 -3.99 -3.00 9.71
C GLN A 45 -4.42 -3.48 8.32
N ILE A 46 -5.40 -2.80 7.70
CA ILE A 46 -5.85 -3.14 6.35
C ILE A 46 -4.74 -2.89 5.34
N ILE A 47 -4.00 -1.79 5.48
CA ILE A 47 -2.88 -1.46 4.60
C ILE A 47 -1.75 -2.49 4.77
N GLU A 48 -1.32 -2.79 6.01
CA GLU A 48 -0.27 -3.79 6.30
C GLU A 48 -0.63 -5.16 5.69
N ASN A 49 -1.86 -5.62 5.89
CA ASN A 49 -2.33 -6.89 5.31
C ASN A 49 -2.42 -6.85 3.77
N SER A 50 -2.77 -5.70 3.19
CA SER A 50 -2.85 -5.54 1.74
C SER A 50 -1.46 -5.54 1.10
N ASP A 51 -0.49 -4.91 1.76
CA ASP A 51 0.91 -4.89 1.35
C ASP A 51 1.52 -6.29 1.44
N GLN A 52 1.29 -7.03 2.52
CA GLN A 52 1.73 -8.43 2.66
C GLN A 52 1.15 -9.32 1.56
N LYS A 53 -0.15 -9.18 1.25
CA LYS A 53 -0.79 -9.94 0.16
C LYS A 53 -0.23 -9.58 -1.22
N ALA A 54 0.06 -8.30 -1.45
CA ALA A 54 0.66 -7.84 -2.70
C ALA A 54 2.08 -8.40 -2.88
N ASP A 55 2.88 -8.41 -1.81
CA ASP A 55 4.22 -8.98 -1.80
C ASP A 55 4.18 -10.50 -1.98
N GLN A 56 3.22 -11.19 -1.36
CA GLN A 56 3.02 -12.63 -1.56
C GLN A 56 2.64 -12.98 -3.01
N ALA A 57 1.76 -12.21 -3.62
CA ALA A 57 1.40 -12.40 -5.03
C ALA A 57 2.62 -12.19 -5.95
N THR A 58 3.43 -11.18 -5.66
CA THR A 58 4.67 -10.88 -6.37
C THR A 58 5.70 -12.01 -6.20
N ALA A 59 5.93 -12.45 -4.96
CA ALA A 59 6.85 -13.53 -4.64
C ALA A 59 6.45 -14.84 -5.33
N LYS A 60 5.14 -15.13 -5.39
CA LYS A 60 4.61 -16.28 -6.14
C LYS A 60 4.87 -16.16 -7.65
N ASN A 61 4.74 -14.95 -8.22
CA ASN A 61 5.07 -14.72 -9.63
C ASN A 61 6.56 -15.01 -9.88
N ILE A 62 7.45 -14.44 -9.06
CA ILE A 62 8.90 -14.70 -9.12
C ILE A 62 9.18 -16.21 -9.03
N ALA A 63 8.61 -16.91 -8.05
CA ALA A 63 8.79 -18.34 -7.89
C ALA A 63 8.30 -19.14 -9.11
N THR A 64 7.20 -18.72 -9.74
CA THR A 64 6.68 -19.34 -10.97
C THR A 64 7.63 -19.14 -12.14
N ILE A 65 8.20 -17.94 -12.30
CA ILE A 65 9.21 -17.65 -13.32
C ILE A 65 10.47 -18.49 -13.09
N VAL A 66 10.97 -18.56 -11.85
CA VAL A 66 12.13 -19.37 -11.48
C VAL A 66 11.87 -20.84 -11.80
N ALA A 67 10.70 -21.37 -11.41
CA ALA A 67 10.29 -22.74 -11.74
C ALA A 67 10.26 -23.00 -13.25
N GLN A 68 9.73 -22.05 -14.04
CA GLN A 68 9.73 -22.15 -15.49
C GLN A 68 11.16 -22.16 -16.05
N GLN A 69 12.06 -21.31 -15.55
CA GLN A 69 13.45 -21.28 -16.01
C GLN A 69 14.21 -22.57 -15.67
N ILE A 70 13.93 -23.16 -14.51
CA ILE A 70 14.48 -24.48 -14.15
C ILE A 70 13.94 -25.55 -15.11
N ALA A 71 12.64 -25.51 -15.43
CA ALA A 71 12.04 -26.43 -16.40
C ALA A 71 12.60 -26.26 -17.82
N ASP A 72 12.99 -25.04 -18.21
CA ASP A 72 13.70 -24.74 -19.46
C ASP A 72 15.18 -25.20 -19.43
N GLY A 73 15.65 -25.80 -18.32
CA GLY A 73 16.99 -26.38 -18.17
C GLY A 73 18.04 -25.42 -17.61
N LYS A 74 17.66 -24.22 -17.15
CA LYS A 74 18.60 -23.33 -16.46
C LYS A 74 18.86 -23.81 -15.04
N GLN A 75 20.13 -23.82 -14.64
CA GLN A 75 20.50 -23.99 -13.24
C GLN A 75 20.49 -22.63 -12.57
N LEU A 76 19.51 -22.43 -11.69
CA LEU A 76 19.37 -21.24 -10.86
C LEU A 76 19.65 -21.60 -9.41
N THR A 77 20.33 -20.72 -8.69
CA THR A 77 20.60 -20.84 -7.25
C THR A 77 19.99 -19.64 -6.55
N THR A 78 20.67 -19.03 -5.57
CA THR A 78 20.20 -17.81 -4.91
C THR A 78 20.60 -16.58 -5.70
N ALA A 79 19.64 -15.72 -6.03
CA ALA A 79 19.92 -14.39 -6.58
C ALA A 79 18.89 -13.35 -6.13
N GLU A 80 19.34 -12.10 -6.09
CA GLU A 80 18.45 -10.94 -5.95
C GLU A 80 17.77 -10.65 -7.29
N VAL A 81 16.46 -10.42 -7.24
CA VAL A 81 15.67 -9.97 -8.38
C VAL A 81 15.96 -8.50 -8.64
N ASN A 82 16.88 -8.25 -9.56
CA ASN A 82 17.30 -6.92 -9.99
C ASN A 82 17.37 -6.86 -11.53
N LYS A 83 17.83 -5.74 -12.11
CA LYS A 83 17.88 -5.60 -13.57
C LYS A 83 18.96 -6.46 -14.23
N ASP A 84 19.96 -6.89 -13.47
CA ASP A 84 21.07 -7.69 -13.96
C ASP A 84 20.70 -9.19 -14.00
N ASP A 85 19.70 -9.60 -13.20
CA ASP A 85 19.08 -10.92 -13.28
C ASP A 85 18.12 -11.02 -14.48
N THR A 86 18.70 -11.06 -15.68
CA THR A 86 17.96 -11.27 -16.94
C THR A 86 17.15 -12.57 -16.97
N THR A 87 17.42 -13.53 -16.07
CA THR A 87 16.70 -14.81 -16.05
C THR A 87 15.28 -14.66 -15.51
N VAL A 88 15.10 -13.80 -14.51
CA VAL A 88 13.79 -13.47 -13.94
C VAL A 88 13.27 -12.13 -14.45
N TYR A 89 14.12 -11.10 -14.48
CA TYR A 89 13.72 -9.72 -14.81
C TYR A 89 13.03 -9.59 -16.16
N ASP A 90 13.55 -10.26 -17.19
CA ASP A 90 12.99 -10.18 -18.54
C ASP A 90 11.65 -10.90 -18.70
N LYS A 91 11.27 -11.69 -17.69
CA LYS A 91 10.01 -12.43 -17.62
C LYS A 91 8.99 -11.77 -16.69
N LEU A 92 9.39 -10.73 -15.95
CA LEU A 92 8.48 -9.93 -15.14
C LEU A 92 7.61 -9.04 -16.04
N ASP A 93 6.39 -8.76 -15.57
CA ASP A 93 5.41 -7.96 -16.32
C ASP A 93 5.97 -6.59 -16.73
N GLY A 94 6.27 -6.46 -18.02
CA GLY A 94 6.81 -5.24 -18.62
C GLY A 94 8.21 -4.86 -18.14
N ASN A 95 9.03 -5.84 -17.73
CA ASN A 95 10.41 -5.64 -17.25
C ASN A 95 10.48 -4.59 -16.13
N LYS A 96 9.52 -4.63 -15.19
CA LYS A 96 9.49 -3.73 -14.05
C LYS A 96 9.87 -4.49 -12.79
N LEU A 97 10.83 -3.94 -12.04
CA LEU A 97 11.17 -4.49 -10.74
C LEU A 97 10.00 -4.30 -9.78
N PRO A 98 9.49 -5.39 -9.17
CA PRO A 98 8.54 -5.26 -8.10
C PRO A 98 9.21 -4.60 -6.90
N LYS A 99 8.43 -3.81 -6.16
CA LYS A 99 8.86 -3.20 -4.90
C LYS A 99 8.19 -3.92 -3.76
N ALA A 100 8.99 -4.40 -2.81
CA ALA A 100 8.47 -4.89 -1.55
C ALA A 100 7.77 -3.76 -0.80
N LYS A 101 6.57 -4.01 -0.28
CA LYS A 101 5.73 -3.03 0.40
C LYS A 101 5.64 -3.28 1.90
N ALA A 102 5.63 -4.54 2.31
CA ALA A 102 5.55 -4.97 3.70
C ALA A 102 6.92 -5.25 4.34
N ALA A 103 8.02 -5.07 3.60
CA ALA A 103 9.37 -5.36 4.09
C ALA A 103 9.89 -4.29 5.07
N ASN A 104 10.54 -4.72 6.14
CA ASN A 104 11.28 -3.86 7.07
C ASN A 104 12.58 -3.32 6.45
N GLY A 105 12.47 -2.35 5.54
CA GLY A 105 13.61 -1.64 4.96
C GLY A 105 14.22 -2.27 3.70
N SER A 106 13.71 -3.43 3.26
CA SER A 106 14.04 -3.99 1.95
C SER A 106 13.16 -3.38 0.85
N THR A 107 13.70 -3.28 -0.36
CA THR A 107 12.95 -2.78 -1.53
C THR A 107 12.79 -3.81 -2.64
N THR A 108 13.52 -4.92 -2.55
CA THR A 108 13.65 -5.97 -3.57
C THR A 108 13.42 -7.36 -2.95
N PHE A 109 13.37 -8.37 -3.80
CA PHE A 109 13.17 -9.76 -3.42
C PHE A 109 14.40 -10.59 -3.81
N THR A 110 14.67 -11.63 -3.04
CA THR A 110 15.70 -12.63 -3.34
C THR A 110 15.01 -13.98 -3.44
N TYR A 111 15.23 -14.70 -4.54
CA TYR A 111 14.81 -16.09 -4.65
C TYR A 111 15.97 -17.02 -4.30
N THR A 112 15.64 -18.19 -3.76
CA THR A 112 16.58 -19.28 -3.51
C THR A 112 15.99 -20.57 -4.05
N VAL A 113 16.82 -21.31 -4.79
CA VAL A 113 16.53 -22.68 -5.19
C VAL A 113 17.39 -23.58 -4.32
N GLY A 114 16.76 -24.35 -3.44
CA GLY A 114 17.44 -25.32 -2.59
C GLY A 114 17.91 -26.53 -3.38
N ASP A 115 18.86 -27.28 -2.82
CA ASP A 115 19.36 -28.53 -3.40
C ASP A 115 18.27 -29.61 -3.51
N ASP A 116 17.19 -29.45 -2.74
CA ASP A 116 15.96 -30.25 -2.79
C ASP A 116 14.99 -29.83 -3.90
N GLY A 117 15.35 -28.81 -4.69
CA GLY A 117 14.51 -28.22 -5.73
C GLY A 117 13.41 -27.29 -5.19
N ASN A 118 13.40 -27.01 -3.89
CA ASN A 118 12.41 -26.12 -3.29
C ASN A 118 12.74 -24.65 -3.62
N ILE A 119 11.73 -23.88 -4.03
CA ILE A 119 11.87 -22.48 -4.41
C ILE A 119 11.30 -21.62 -3.28
N THR A 120 12.16 -20.82 -2.66
CA THR A 120 11.76 -19.83 -1.65
C THR A 120 12.01 -18.43 -2.17
N VAL A 121 11.19 -17.47 -1.73
CA VAL A 121 11.39 -16.05 -2.04
C VAL A 121 11.28 -15.27 -0.73
N SER A 122 12.28 -14.44 -0.46
CA SER A 122 12.41 -13.62 0.75
C SER A 122 12.64 -12.16 0.38
N TYR A 123 12.50 -11.25 1.33
CA TYR A 123 12.95 -9.88 1.14
C TYR A 123 14.48 -9.82 1.12
N THR A 124 15.05 -9.02 0.22
CA THR A 124 16.51 -8.90 0.11
C THR A 124 17.10 -8.35 1.41
N GLY A 125 18.12 -9.02 1.94
CA GLY A 125 18.77 -8.64 3.20
C GLY A 125 17.98 -8.99 4.48
N SER A 126 16.90 -9.78 4.37
CA SER A 126 16.10 -10.26 5.50
C SER A 126 15.91 -11.78 5.42
N ALA A 127 15.74 -12.45 6.56
CA ALA A 127 15.33 -13.85 6.59
C ALA A 127 13.80 -14.03 6.56
N GLU A 128 13.04 -12.93 6.48
CA GLU A 128 11.59 -12.95 6.28
C GLU A 128 11.24 -13.56 4.91
N GLN A 129 10.74 -14.78 4.95
CA GLN A 129 10.28 -15.52 3.79
C GLN A 129 8.86 -15.10 3.42
N VAL A 130 8.64 -14.84 2.14
CA VAL A 130 7.35 -14.40 1.58
C VAL A 130 6.62 -15.53 0.85
N TYR A 131 7.37 -16.45 0.23
CA TYR A 131 6.87 -17.61 -0.49
C TYR A 131 7.72 -18.86 -0.17
N PRO A 132 7.15 -20.09 -0.09
CA PRO A 132 5.75 -20.48 -0.37
C PRO A 132 4.73 -20.03 0.68
N ASP A 133 5.12 -20.05 1.95
CA ASP A 133 4.33 -19.49 3.04
C ASP A 133 5.00 -18.23 3.55
N TYR A 134 4.20 -17.19 3.82
CA TYR A 134 4.68 -15.99 4.49
C TYR A 134 5.02 -16.33 5.93
N LYS A 135 6.32 -16.29 6.25
CA LYS A 135 6.85 -16.39 7.61
C LYS A 135 7.42 -15.03 7.96
N ALA A 136 6.58 -14.14 8.50
CA ALA A 136 7.09 -13.01 9.26
C ALA A 136 8.07 -13.58 10.29
N GLU A 137 9.30 -13.07 10.30
CA GLU A 137 10.22 -13.34 11.39
C GLU A 137 9.46 -13.09 12.69
N VAL A 138 9.54 -14.05 13.62
CA VAL A 138 8.87 -14.02 14.93
C VAL A 138 9.35 -12.85 15.80
N THR A 139 10.20 -11.97 15.26
CA THR A 139 10.73 -10.75 15.88
C THR A 139 9.75 -9.57 15.82
N LYS A 140 8.44 -9.78 16.02
CA LYS A 140 7.64 -8.74 16.70
C LYS A 140 8.00 -8.81 18.18
N ALA A 141 9.19 -8.28 18.50
CA ALA A 141 9.57 -7.98 19.87
C ALA A 141 8.42 -7.19 20.51
N LYS A 142 7.87 -7.77 21.59
CA LYS A 142 6.93 -7.16 22.52
C LYS A 142 7.08 -5.64 22.58
N LYS A 143 6.02 -4.93 22.26
CA LYS A 143 5.66 -3.67 22.92
C LYS A 143 4.18 -3.68 23.20
#